data_AF-A0A542JDB3-F1
#
_entry.id   AF-A0A542JDB3-F1
#
_cell.length_a   1.000
_cell.length_b   1.000
_cell.length_c   1.000
_cell.angle_alpha   90.00
_cell.angle_beta   90.00
_cell.angle_gamma   90.00
#
_symmetry.space_group_name_H-M   'P 1'
#
loop_
_entity.id
_entity.type
_entity.pdbx_description
1 polymer ?
#
loop_
_entity_poly.entity_id
_entity_poly.type
_entity_poly.pdbx_seq_one_letter_code
_entity_poly.pdbx_strand_id
1 'polypeptide(L)'
;MAQLCGKYADFEGLRERAVALRREGLSRRQIRDRLRVDNNDILNRLLEGEPPPEWTKRPNAKDDLRARARELRLQGWTYDRIQLELGCSKSSISLWVRDLPKPERRTRTREEASAIAKRGWEAKLRLREEERQRTKRMAAAEVGRLTERELFLVGVGLYWAEGAKSKPYSRRERITFVNSDPDMVAVFLAWLKLLQVDPSALRFAVHIHESADVALAEKFWATHVGIERSALLRTALKKHNPRTNRKNTGENYHGCLRIDVRGGADLYRRIEGWWYGIVGAATAPDSQNRT
;
A
#
# COMPACT_ATOMS: atom_id res chain seq x y z
N MET A 1 -22.40 58.42 65.16
CA MET A 1 -22.78 57.98 63.80
C MET A 1 -21.79 58.60 62.80
N ALA A 2 -20.54 58.15 62.87
CA ALA A 2 -19.41 58.70 62.14
C ALA A 2 -19.01 57.76 60.99
N GLN A 3 -18.43 58.35 59.95
CA GLN A 3 -17.58 57.71 58.92
C GLN A 3 -18.22 56.83 57.84
N LEU A 4 -18.99 57.44 56.92
CA LEU A 4 -19.10 56.94 55.53
C LEU A 4 -18.96 58.06 54.45
N CYS A 5 -18.92 59.34 54.83
CA CYS A 5 -18.97 60.47 53.90
C CYS A 5 -17.68 60.67 53.06
N GLY A 6 -16.51 60.24 53.56
CA GLY A 6 -15.20 60.55 52.92
C GLY A 6 -14.86 59.75 51.66
N LYS A 7 -15.26 58.47 51.57
CA LYS A 7 -14.92 57.61 50.41
C LYS A 7 -15.85 57.82 49.20
N TYR A 8 -17.12 58.17 49.46
CA TYR A 8 -18.08 58.46 48.39
C TYR A 8 -17.83 59.83 47.76
N ALA A 9 -17.45 60.83 48.55
CA ALA A 9 -17.05 62.14 48.04
C ALA A 9 -15.80 62.06 47.13
N ASP A 10 -14.84 61.19 47.47
CA ASP A 10 -13.65 60.95 46.66
C ASP A 10 -13.98 60.22 45.35
N PHE A 11 -14.92 59.26 45.37
CA PHE A 11 -15.36 58.55 44.16
C PHE A 11 -16.13 59.46 43.18
N GLU A 12 -17.10 60.23 43.65
CA GLU A 12 -17.85 61.16 42.77
C GLU A 12 -16.92 62.25 42.19
N GLY A 13 -16.03 62.81 43.00
CA GLY A 13 -15.03 63.76 42.51
C GLY A 13 -14.00 63.15 41.55
N LEU A 14 -13.66 61.86 41.70
CA LEU A 14 -12.86 61.13 40.71
C LEU A 14 -13.65 60.83 39.43
N ARG A 15 -14.96 60.56 39.56
CA ARG A 15 -15.85 60.28 38.43
C ARG A 15 -16.01 61.51 37.55
N GLU A 16 -16.30 62.66 38.14
CA GLU A 16 -16.40 63.94 37.41
C GLU A 16 -15.12 64.23 36.61
N ARG A 17 -13.95 64.04 37.23
CA ARG A 17 -12.64 64.20 36.56
C ARG A 17 -12.42 63.18 35.45
N ALA A 18 -12.78 61.91 35.66
CA ALA A 18 -12.65 60.87 34.65
C ALA A 18 -13.56 61.13 33.44
N VAL A 19 -14.80 61.56 33.67
CA VAL A 19 -15.77 61.93 32.64
C VAL A 19 -15.32 63.18 31.88
N ALA A 20 -14.80 64.21 32.57
CA ALA A 20 -14.25 65.40 31.92
C ALA A 20 -13.10 65.05 30.97
N LEU A 21 -12.11 64.27 31.44
CA LEU A 21 -11.00 63.79 30.61
C LEU A 21 -11.48 62.92 29.44
N ARG A 22 -12.56 62.15 29.64
CA ARG A 22 -13.18 61.36 28.58
C ARG A 22 -13.82 62.22 27.49
N ARG A 23 -14.51 63.29 27.88
CA ARG A 23 -15.12 64.28 26.97
C ARG A 23 -14.09 65.15 26.27
N GLU A 24 -12.93 65.37 26.90
CA GLU A 24 -11.73 65.97 26.27
C GLU A 24 -11.07 65.05 25.23
N GLY A 25 -11.57 63.82 25.07
CA GLY A 25 -11.13 62.90 24.01
C GLY A 25 -9.96 61.99 24.41
N LEU A 26 -9.63 61.88 25.71
CA LEU A 26 -8.57 60.99 26.16
C LEU A 26 -8.99 59.51 26.09
N SER A 27 -8.04 58.68 25.68
CA SER A 27 -8.20 57.23 25.73
C SER A 27 -8.26 56.73 27.18
N ARG A 28 -8.86 55.56 27.38
CA ARG A 28 -8.95 54.92 28.69
C ARG A 28 -7.58 54.78 29.38
N ARG A 29 -6.54 54.49 28.59
CA ARG A 29 -5.15 54.39 29.08
C ARG A 29 -4.62 55.74 29.56
N GLN A 30 -4.85 56.80 28.82
CA GLN A 30 -4.43 58.15 29.21
C GLN A 30 -5.16 58.63 30.48
N ILE A 31 -6.46 58.31 30.61
CA ILE A 31 -7.24 58.64 31.82
C ILE A 31 -6.70 57.88 33.04
N ARG A 32 -6.42 56.58 32.89
CA ARG A 32 -5.77 55.76 33.91
C ARG A 32 -4.47 56.41 34.40
N ASP A 33 -3.60 56.77 33.45
CA ASP A 33 -2.27 57.30 33.73
C ASP A 33 -2.36 58.72 34.35
N ARG A 34 -3.34 59.53 33.94
CA ARG A 34 -3.59 60.90 34.45
C ARG A 34 -4.17 60.91 35.87
N LEU A 35 -5.11 60.01 36.15
CA LEU A 35 -5.77 59.90 37.45
C LEU A 35 -5.02 58.98 38.43
N ARG A 36 -3.99 58.27 37.96
CA ARG A 36 -3.22 57.27 38.74
C ARG A 36 -4.12 56.20 39.37
N VAL A 37 -5.16 55.78 38.65
CA VAL A 37 -6.08 54.72 39.08
C VAL A 37 -5.70 53.43 38.36
N ASP A 38 -4.82 52.63 38.96
CA ASP A 38 -4.31 51.41 38.33
C ASP A 38 -5.30 50.23 38.39
N ASN A 39 -6.38 50.37 39.16
CA ASN A 39 -7.43 49.37 39.25
C ASN A 39 -8.44 49.51 38.08
N ASN A 40 -8.44 48.50 37.19
CA ASN A 40 -9.29 48.48 36.00
C ASN A 40 -10.79 48.45 36.30
N ASP A 41 -11.21 47.87 37.43
CA ASP A 41 -12.63 47.78 37.82
C ASP A 41 -13.16 49.09 38.39
N ILE A 42 -12.30 49.84 39.08
CA ILE A 42 -12.62 51.21 39.52
C ILE A 42 -12.70 52.11 38.29
N LEU A 43 -11.73 52.04 37.39
CA LEU A 43 -11.72 52.82 36.16
C LEU A 43 -12.93 52.53 35.24
N ASN A 44 -13.41 51.28 35.21
CA ASN A 44 -14.65 50.89 34.51
C ASN A 44 -15.85 51.65 35.08
N ARG A 45 -16.02 51.64 36.41
CA ARG A 45 -17.14 52.31 37.09
C ARG A 45 -17.08 53.83 36.96
N LEU A 46 -15.88 54.41 36.99
CA LEU A 46 -15.69 55.87 36.80
C LEU A 46 -16.05 56.33 35.37
N LEU A 47 -15.89 55.47 34.38
CA LEU A 47 -16.16 55.78 32.96
C LEU A 47 -17.50 55.19 32.47
N GLU A 48 -18.30 54.62 33.37
CA GLU A 48 -19.57 54.01 33.03
C GLU A 48 -20.56 55.07 32.52
N GLY A 49 -21.14 54.80 31.33
CA GLY A 49 -22.05 55.69 30.63
C GLY A 49 -21.40 56.64 29.61
N GLU A 50 -20.08 56.79 29.59
CA GLU A 50 -19.39 57.69 28.65
C GLU A 50 -18.71 56.93 27.50
N PRO A 51 -19.09 57.18 26.24
CA PRO A 51 -18.54 56.45 25.11
C PRO A 51 -17.04 56.73 24.93
N PRO A 52 -16.26 55.76 24.42
CA PRO A 52 -14.87 56.01 24.05
C PRO A 52 -14.78 57.02 22.89
N PRO A 53 -13.72 57.86 22.85
CA PRO A 53 -13.50 58.80 21.76
C PRO A 53 -13.48 58.10 20.40
N GLU A 54 -14.08 58.71 19.38
CA GLU A 54 -14.20 58.11 18.03
C GLU A 54 -12.86 57.65 17.45
N TRP A 55 -11.78 58.42 17.65
CA TRP A 55 -10.44 58.06 17.15
C TRP A 55 -9.85 56.81 17.81
N THR A 56 -10.34 56.42 19.00
CA THR A 56 -9.91 55.18 19.67
C THR A 56 -10.68 53.95 19.21
N LYS A 57 -11.80 54.13 18.48
CA LYS A 57 -12.47 53.03 17.82
C LYS A 57 -11.56 52.57 16.69
N ARG A 58 -11.10 51.31 16.76
CA ARG A 58 -10.26 50.75 15.71
C ARG A 58 -11.08 50.64 14.42
N PRO A 59 -10.60 51.19 13.29
CA PRO A 59 -11.13 50.78 11.99
C PRO A 59 -10.81 49.30 11.84
N ASN A 60 -11.84 48.47 11.82
CA ASN A 60 -11.68 47.03 11.71
C ASN A 60 -11.27 46.69 10.28
N ALA A 61 -9.96 46.57 10.05
CA ALA A 61 -9.34 46.31 8.75
C ALA A 61 -9.82 45.04 8.01
N LYS A 62 -10.76 44.27 8.57
CA LYS A 62 -11.31 43.04 7.98
C LYS A 62 -12.83 42.97 8.03
N ASP A 63 -13.54 44.06 8.34
CA ASP A 63 -15.00 44.04 8.41
C ASP A 63 -15.63 43.76 7.04
N ASP A 64 -15.05 44.29 5.96
CA ASP A 64 -15.52 44.01 4.59
C ASP A 64 -15.32 42.53 4.21
N LEU A 65 -14.16 41.96 4.56
CA LEU A 65 -13.87 40.54 4.34
C LEU A 65 -14.78 39.64 5.19
N ARG A 66 -15.11 40.06 6.42
CA ARG A 66 -16.06 39.37 7.28
C ARG A 66 -17.47 39.41 6.69
N ALA A 67 -17.92 40.58 6.23
CA ALA A 67 -19.23 40.74 5.59
C ALA A 67 -19.33 39.84 4.35
N ARG A 68 -18.31 39.86 3.49
CA ARG A 68 -18.25 39.02 2.28
C ARG A 68 -18.20 37.53 2.61
N ALA A 69 -17.45 37.12 3.63
CA ALA A 69 -17.40 35.73 4.08
C ALA A 69 -18.78 35.22 4.54
N ARG A 70 -19.55 36.08 5.23
CA ARG A 70 -20.91 35.74 5.70
C ARG A 70 -21.89 35.63 4.53
N GLU A 71 -21.82 36.52 3.55
CA GLU A 71 -22.62 36.45 2.33
C GLU A 71 -22.37 35.14 1.56
N LEU A 72 -21.10 34.81 1.29
CA LEU A 72 -20.71 33.57 0.62
C LEU A 72 -21.19 32.34 1.40
N ARG A 73 -21.15 32.40 2.74
CA ARG A 73 -21.63 31.31 3.58
C ARG A 73 -23.13 31.09 3.44
N LEU A 74 -23.92 32.16 3.44
CA LEU A 74 -25.38 32.10 3.23
C LEU A 74 -25.73 31.60 1.82
N GLN A 75 -24.88 31.86 0.82
CA GLN A 75 -24.98 31.30 -0.53
C GLN A 75 -24.58 29.81 -0.61
N GLY A 76 -24.23 29.16 0.50
CA GLY A 76 -23.93 27.73 0.54
C GLY A 76 -22.44 27.37 0.35
N TRP A 77 -21.52 28.32 0.52
CA TRP A 77 -20.09 28.03 0.33
C TRP A 77 -19.46 27.34 1.55
N THR A 78 -18.55 26.39 1.29
CA THR A 78 -17.73 25.74 2.33
C THR A 78 -16.58 26.63 2.76
N TYR A 79 -15.99 26.37 3.94
CA TYR A 79 -14.87 27.16 4.45
C TYR A 79 -13.68 27.17 3.50
N ASP A 80 -13.41 26.04 2.83
CA ASP A 80 -12.29 25.93 1.88
C ASP A 80 -12.51 26.80 0.64
N ARG A 81 -13.76 26.91 0.15
CA ARG A 81 -14.08 27.80 -0.98
C ARG A 81 -13.98 29.27 -0.58
N ILE A 82 -14.49 29.63 0.59
CA ILE A 82 -14.39 31.00 1.12
C ILE A 82 -12.90 31.37 1.35
N GLN A 83 -12.08 30.42 1.78
CA GLN A 83 -10.64 30.61 1.95
C GLN A 83 -9.94 30.87 0.62
N LEU A 84 -10.25 30.08 -0.42
CA LEU A 84 -9.70 30.29 -1.76
C LEU A 84 -10.14 31.64 -2.35
N GLU A 85 -11.39 32.03 -2.13
CA GLU A 85 -11.96 33.27 -2.65
C GLU A 85 -11.39 34.53 -1.97
N LEU A 86 -11.33 34.53 -0.63
CA LEU A 86 -10.98 35.73 0.15
C LEU A 86 -9.52 35.78 0.60
N GLY A 87 -8.74 34.73 0.33
CA GLY A 87 -7.33 34.61 0.77
C GLY A 87 -7.13 34.64 2.29
N CYS A 88 -8.20 34.55 3.08
CA CYS A 88 -8.15 34.61 4.53
C CYS A 88 -7.86 33.24 5.16
N SER A 89 -7.26 33.24 6.34
CA SER A 89 -7.03 31.98 7.06
C SER A 89 -8.37 31.29 7.41
N LYS A 90 -8.37 29.95 7.37
CA LYS A 90 -9.52 29.13 7.75
C LYS A 90 -10.01 29.43 9.17
N SER A 91 -9.09 29.76 10.08
CA SER A 91 -9.40 30.12 11.46
C SER A 91 -10.21 31.42 11.55
N SER A 92 -9.85 32.45 10.78
CA SER A 92 -10.56 33.73 10.72
C SER A 92 -11.96 33.55 10.13
N ILE A 93 -12.07 32.82 9.02
CA ILE A 93 -13.35 32.51 8.38
C ILE A 93 -14.26 31.76 9.37
N SER A 94 -13.73 30.72 10.03
CA SER A 94 -14.49 29.96 11.02
C SER A 94 -15.03 30.84 12.14
N LEU A 95 -14.25 31.81 12.65
CA LEU A 95 -14.73 32.73 13.68
C LEU A 95 -15.87 33.63 13.18
N TRP A 96 -15.82 34.04 11.91
CA TRP A 96 -16.81 34.94 11.32
C TRP A 96 -18.13 34.31 10.92
N VAL A 97 -18.14 33.01 10.61
CA VAL A 97 -19.31 32.34 10.00
C VAL A 97 -19.79 31.10 10.75
N ARG A 98 -19.19 30.73 11.88
CA ARG A 98 -19.58 29.53 12.67
C ARG A 98 -21.03 29.56 13.17
N ASP A 99 -21.60 30.74 13.33
CA ASP A 99 -22.99 30.98 13.73
C ASP A 99 -23.99 30.81 12.57
N LEU A 100 -23.51 30.76 11.32
CA LEU A 100 -24.34 30.63 10.13
C LEU A 100 -24.62 29.16 9.78
N PRO A 101 -25.73 28.87 9.10
CA PRO A 101 -26.09 27.51 8.71
C PRO A 101 -24.96 26.86 7.91
N LYS A 102 -24.80 25.56 8.14
CA LYS A 102 -23.87 24.75 7.36
C LYS A 102 -24.48 24.57 5.97
N PRO A 103 -23.71 24.81 4.89
CA PRO A 103 -24.18 24.55 3.54
C PRO A 103 -24.59 23.10 3.44
N GLU A 104 -25.68 22.86 2.73
CA GLU A 104 -26.09 21.51 2.38
C GLU A 104 -24.92 20.80 1.71
N ARG A 105 -24.39 19.79 2.37
CA ARG A 105 -23.45 18.89 1.71
C ARG A 105 -24.28 18.17 0.67
N ARG A 106 -23.91 18.28 -0.62
CA ARG A 106 -24.31 17.26 -1.60
C ARG A 106 -23.96 15.91 -1.00
N THR A 107 -24.96 15.18 -0.55
CA THR A 107 -24.85 13.78 -0.16
C THR A 107 -24.52 13.05 -1.46
N ARG A 108 -23.23 12.78 -1.65
CA ARG A 108 -22.78 11.96 -2.78
C ARG A 108 -23.57 10.66 -2.73
N THR A 109 -24.08 10.24 -3.88
CA THR A 109 -24.74 8.95 -3.94
C THR A 109 -23.71 7.86 -3.61
N ARG A 110 -24.19 6.72 -3.10
CA ARG A 110 -23.33 5.56 -2.83
C ARG A 110 -22.50 5.17 -4.06
N GLU A 111 -23.06 5.37 -5.25
CA GLU A 111 -22.41 5.11 -6.53
C GLU A 111 -21.24 6.07 -6.80
N GLU A 112 -21.42 7.37 -6.58
CA GLU A 112 -20.35 8.36 -6.73
C GLU A 112 -19.20 8.11 -5.75
N ALA A 113 -19.51 7.79 -4.50
CA ALA A 113 -18.51 7.45 -3.49
C ALA A 113 -17.75 6.16 -3.85
N SER A 114 -18.48 5.14 -4.33
CA SER A 114 -17.90 3.87 -4.80
C SER A 114 -17.00 4.07 -6.01
N ALA A 115 -17.40 4.90 -6.98
CA ALA A 115 -16.61 5.18 -8.18
C ALA A 115 -15.28 5.89 -7.86
N ILE A 116 -15.30 6.84 -6.91
CA ILE A 116 -14.07 7.52 -6.45
C ILE A 116 -13.16 6.55 -5.70
N ALA A 117 -13.72 5.74 -4.80
CA ALA A 117 -12.97 4.72 -4.06
C ALA A 117 -12.34 3.69 -5.01
N LYS A 118 -13.09 3.24 -6.03
CA LYS A 118 -12.63 2.31 -7.05
C LYS A 118 -11.47 2.90 -7.86
N ARG A 119 -11.56 4.16 -8.32
CA ARG A 119 -10.46 4.83 -9.04
C ARG A 119 -9.19 4.98 -8.19
N GLY A 120 -9.33 5.38 -6.93
CA GLY A 120 -8.19 5.47 -6.01
C GLY A 120 -7.56 4.10 -5.74
N TRP A 121 -8.38 3.05 -5.64
CA TRP A 121 -7.94 1.68 -5.47
C TRP A 121 -7.25 1.12 -6.72
N GLU A 122 -7.78 1.39 -7.91
CA GLU A 122 -7.19 1.00 -9.20
C GLU A 122 -5.80 1.63 -9.39
N ALA A 123 -5.64 2.92 -9.09
CA ALA A 123 -4.34 3.59 -9.15
C ALA A 123 -3.34 2.94 -8.17
N LYS A 124 -3.79 2.61 -6.95
CA LYS A 124 -2.97 1.93 -5.95
C LYS A 124 -2.59 0.51 -6.36
N LEU A 125 -3.53 -0.25 -6.95
CA LEU A 125 -3.27 -1.59 -7.48
C LEU A 125 -2.27 -1.54 -8.64
N ARG A 126 -2.41 -0.56 -9.54
CA ARG A 126 -1.48 -0.38 -10.67
C ARG A 126 -0.06 -0.09 -10.18
N LEU A 127 0.11 0.84 -9.23
CA LEU A 127 1.43 1.14 -8.65
C LEU A 127 2.06 -0.09 -7.98
N ARG A 128 1.26 -0.87 -7.23
CA ARG A 128 1.73 -2.13 -6.62
C ARG A 128 2.10 -3.18 -7.65
N GLU A 129 1.34 -3.28 -8.73
CA GLU A 129 1.63 -4.20 -9.82
C GLU A 129 2.91 -3.79 -10.56
N GLU A 130 3.09 -2.50 -10.83
CA GLU A 130 4.32 -1.94 -11.42
C GLU A 130 5.54 -2.22 -10.54
N GLU A 131 5.42 -2.00 -9.22
CA GLU A 131 6.47 -2.32 -8.25
C GLU A 131 6.78 -3.82 -8.23
N ARG A 132 5.76 -4.67 -8.18
CA ARG A 132 5.91 -6.14 -8.23
C ARG A 132 6.64 -6.58 -9.50
N GLN A 133 6.25 -6.05 -10.65
CA GLN A 133 6.88 -6.37 -11.93
C GLN A 133 8.30 -5.81 -12.04
N ARG A 134 8.57 -4.65 -11.45
CA ARG A 134 9.93 -4.10 -11.38
C ARG A 134 10.84 -4.99 -10.54
N THR A 135 10.43 -5.38 -9.34
CA THR A 135 11.20 -6.27 -8.46
C THR A 135 11.50 -7.59 -9.15
N LYS A 136 10.50 -8.21 -9.80
CA LYS A 136 10.69 -9.44 -10.58
C LYS A 136 11.70 -9.28 -11.71
N ARG A 137 11.61 -8.20 -12.49
CA ARG A 137 12.53 -7.93 -13.61
C ARG A 137 13.96 -7.69 -13.13
N MET A 138 14.13 -6.97 -12.03
CA MET A 138 15.45 -6.75 -11.43
C MET A 138 16.06 -8.06 -10.95
N ALA A 139 15.32 -8.84 -10.15
CA ALA A 139 15.79 -10.14 -9.67
C ALA A 139 16.10 -11.12 -10.82
N ALA A 140 15.32 -11.10 -11.89
CA ALA A 140 15.59 -11.91 -13.08
C ALA A 140 16.90 -11.49 -13.77
N ALA A 141 17.22 -10.19 -13.80
CA ALA A 141 18.46 -9.69 -14.38
C ALA A 141 19.69 -10.02 -13.54
N GLU A 142 19.55 -10.15 -12.21
CA GLU A 142 20.64 -10.53 -11.29
C GLU A 142 21.19 -11.95 -11.56
N VAL A 143 20.38 -12.85 -12.12
CA VAL A 143 20.81 -14.23 -12.44
C VAL A 143 21.87 -14.25 -13.55
N GLY A 144 21.79 -13.33 -14.52
CA GLY A 144 22.72 -13.27 -15.64
C GLY A 144 22.73 -14.55 -16.49
N ARG A 145 23.91 -14.89 -17.04
CA ARG A 145 24.11 -16.14 -17.79
C ARG A 145 24.59 -17.22 -16.84
N LEU A 146 23.90 -18.35 -16.83
CA LEU A 146 24.32 -19.51 -16.06
C LEU A 146 25.52 -20.19 -16.71
N THR A 147 26.53 -20.48 -15.90
CA THR A 147 27.59 -21.42 -16.23
C THR A 147 27.06 -22.86 -16.22
N GLU A 148 27.78 -23.77 -16.87
CA GLU A 148 27.45 -25.20 -16.85
C GLU A 148 27.39 -25.75 -15.42
N ARG A 149 28.29 -25.32 -14.54
CA ARG A 149 28.31 -25.75 -13.14
C ARG A 149 27.08 -25.27 -12.37
N GLU A 150 26.64 -24.03 -12.59
CA GLU A 150 25.44 -23.50 -11.94
C GLU A 150 24.18 -24.23 -12.42
N LEU A 151 24.03 -24.41 -13.73
CA LEU A 151 22.92 -25.19 -14.29
C LEU A 151 22.94 -26.64 -13.79
N PHE A 152 24.13 -27.25 -13.68
CA PHE A 152 24.29 -28.57 -13.10
C PHE A 152 23.75 -28.65 -11.68
N LEU A 153 24.16 -27.75 -10.79
CA LEU A 153 23.73 -27.73 -9.39
C LEU A 153 22.23 -27.44 -9.24
N VAL A 154 21.71 -26.47 -10.02
CA VAL A 154 20.27 -26.16 -10.07
C VAL A 154 19.48 -27.38 -10.49
N GLY A 155 19.92 -28.10 -11.53
CA GLY A 155 19.24 -29.30 -12.00
C GLY A 155 19.25 -30.45 -10.99
N VAL A 156 20.36 -30.64 -10.26
CA VAL A 156 20.41 -31.62 -9.15
C VAL A 156 19.39 -31.26 -8.07
N GLY A 157 19.35 -30.00 -7.63
CA GLY A 157 18.39 -29.54 -6.64
C GLY A 157 16.94 -29.65 -7.12
N LEU A 158 16.67 -29.27 -8.37
CA LEU A 158 15.36 -29.36 -9.00
C LEU A 158 14.86 -30.81 -9.06
N TYR A 159 15.71 -31.75 -9.49
CA TYR A 159 15.36 -33.17 -9.50
C TYR A 159 15.17 -33.70 -8.08
N TRP A 160 15.98 -33.29 -7.11
CA TRP A 160 15.83 -33.77 -5.74
C TRP A 160 14.55 -33.24 -5.06
N ALA A 161 14.07 -32.06 -5.46
CA ALA A 161 12.83 -31.48 -4.96
C ALA A 161 11.58 -32.14 -5.58
N GLU A 162 11.55 -32.26 -6.91
CA GLU A 162 10.33 -32.61 -7.67
C GLU A 162 10.38 -34.01 -8.32
N GLY A 163 11.57 -34.61 -8.41
CA GLY A 163 11.80 -35.91 -9.03
C GLY A 163 11.38 -37.08 -8.15
N ALA A 164 11.08 -38.21 -8.80
CA ALA A 164 10.77 -39.45 -8.11
C ALA A 164 12.02 -39.98 -7.39
N LYS A 165 11.83 -40.36 -6.11
CA LYS A 165 12.86 -40.99 -5.28
C LYS A 165 12.64 -42.49 -5.19
N SER A 166 13.71 -43.24 -5.39
CA SER A 166 13.79 -44.66 -5.07
C SER A 166 13.65 -44.83 -3.55
N LYS A 167 12.89 -45.84 -3.11
CA LYS A 167 12.68 -46.11 -1.68
C LYS A 167 13.28 -47.47 -1.32
N PRO A 168 13.85 -47.67 -0.12
CA PRO A 168 14.46 -48.95 0.25
C PRO A 168 13.54 -50.17 0.07
N TYR A 169 12.24 -50.00 0.40
CA TYR A 169 11.22 -51.04 0.27
C TYR A 169 10.62 -51.17 -1.15
N SER A 170 11.00 -50.30 -2.08
CA SER A 170 10.55 -50.34 -3.48
C SER A 170 11.61 -49.69 -4.36
N ARG A 171 12.76 -50.36 -4.46
CA ARG A 171 13.94 -49.84 -5.17
C ARG A 171 13.59 -49.67 -6.65
N ARG A 172 13.50 -48.41 -7.07
CA ARG A 172 13.08 -47.99 -8.39
C ARG A 172 13.99 -46.83 -8.80
N GLU A 173 15.19 -47.20 -9.23
CA GLU A 173 16.22 -46.29 -9.72
C GLU A 173 15.87 -45.86 -11.14
N ARG A 174 14.87 -45.00 -11.25
CA ARG A 174 14.40 -44.45 -12.52
C ARG A 174 14.38 -42.93 -12.39
N ILE A 175 14.68 -42.25 -13.49
CA ILE A 175 14.48 -40.81 -13.59
C ILE A 175 13.03 -40.58 -14.01
N THR A 176 12.24 -40.03 -13.10
CA THR A 176 10.90 -39.55 -13.40
C THR A 176 10.75 -38.16 -12.79
N PHE A 177 10.43 -37.17 -13.62
CA PHE A 177 10.16 -35.79 -13.21
C PHE A 177 8.74 -35.43 -13.62
N VAL A 178 7.95 -34.82 -12.72
CA VAL A 178 6.56 -34.45 -13.00
C VAL A 178 6.31 -33.03 -12.55
N ASN A 179 5.90 -32.14 -13.45
CA ASN A 179 5.63 -30.75 -13.09
C ASN A 179 4.55 -30.12 -13.99
N SER A 180 3.79 -29.14 -13.48
CA SER A 180 2.81 -28.36 -14.25
C SER A 180 3.35 -27.07 -14.83
N ASP A 181 4.51 -26.61 -14.35
CA ASP A 181 5.14 -25.37 -14.78
C ASP A 181 6.00 -25.64 -16.04
N PRO A 182 5.70 -25.01 -17.19
CA PRO A 182 6.48 -25.16 -18.40
C PRO A 182 7.93 -24.68 -18.25
N ASP A 183 8.19 -23.67 -17.43
CA ASP A 183 9.54 -23.12 -17.23
C ASP A 183 10.41 -24.11 -16.44
N MET A 184 9.85 -24.77 -15.41
CA MET A 184 10.54 -25.85 -14.69
C MET A 184 10.87 -27.04 -15.61
N VAL A 185 9.93 -27.40 -16.49
CA VAL A 185 10.16 -28.43 -17.52
C VAL A 185 11.31 -28.03 -18.46
N ALA A 186 11.35 -26.77 -18.91
CA ALA A 186 12.39 -26.29 -19.80
C ALA A 186 13.78 -26.35 -19.14
N VAL A 187 13.90 -25.91 -17.88
CA VAL A 187 15.15 -26.00 -17.11
C VAL A 187 15.59 -27.45 -16.93
N PHE A 188 14.65 -28.35 -16.61
CA PHE A 188 14.95 -29.78 -16.47
C PHE A 188 15.47 -30.40 -17.78
N LEU A 189 14.85 -30.09 -18.93
CA LEU A 189 15.31 -30.57 -20.24
C LEU A 189 16.68 -29.99 -20.62
N ALA A 190 16.93 -28.72 -20.34
CA ALA A 190 18.23 -28.09 -20.54
C ALA A 190 19.33 -28.78 -19.69
N TRP A 191 18.99 -29.15 -18.44
CA TRP A 191 19.90 -29.90 -17.58
C TRP A 191 20.15 -31.32 -18.08
N LEU A 192 19.14 -32.05 -18.55
CA LEU A 192 19.34 -33.36 -19.18
C LEU A 192 20.23 -33.27 -20.42
N LYS A 193 20.09 -32.20 -21.22
CA LYS A 193 20.97 -31.91 -22.36
C LYS A 193 22.41 -31.64 -21.91
N LEU A 194 22.61 -30.87 -20.84
CA LEU A 194 23.94 -30.65 -20.25
C LEU A 194 24.58 -31.97 -19.81
N LEU A 195 23.79 -32.89 -19.25
CA LEU A 195 24.22 -34.24 -18.86
C LEU A 195 24.35 -35.21 -20.05
N GLN A 196 24.18 -34.73 -21.29
CA GLN A 196 24.30 -35.50 -22.52
C GLN A 196 23.34 -36.69 -22.58
N VAL A 197 22.16 -36.57 -21.99
CA VAL A 197 21.11 -37.59 -22.11
C VAL A 197 20.58 -37.58 -23.54
N ASP A 198 20.58 -38.75 -24.18
CA ASP A 198 20.03 -38.93 -25.53
C ASP A 198 18.53 -38.56 -25.55
N PRO A 199 18.09 -37.62 -26.41
CA PRO A 199 16.69 -37.30 -26.60
C PRO A 199 15.82 -38.54 -26.89
N SER A 200 16.36 -39.55 -27.57
CA SER A 200 15.66 -40.80 -27.89
C SER A 200 15.32 -41.64 -26.66
N ALA A 201 15.98 -41.38 -25.51
CA ALA A 201 15.69 -42.03 -24.22
C ALA A 201 14.54 -41.34 -23.46
N LEU A 202 14.16 -40.12 -23.83
CA LEU A 202 13.13 -39.34 -23.14
C LEU A 202 11.72 -39.83 -23.51
N ARG A 203 10.88 -40.03 -22.50
CA ARG A 203 9.47 -40.35 -22.68
C ARG A 203 8.60 -39.36 -21.93
N PHE A 204 7.49 -38.99 -22.56
CA PHE A 204 6.62 -37.92 -22.08
C PHE A 204 5.20 -38.45 -21.91
N ALA A 205 4.55 -38.14 -20.80
CA ALA A 205 3.15 -38.47 -20.53
C ALA A 205 2.45 -37.27 -19.91
N VAL A 206 1.24 -36.95 -20.36
CA VAL A 206 0.43 -35.91 -19.72
C VAL A 206 -0.35 -36.53 -18.55
N HIS A 207 -0.32 -35.87 -17.40
CA HIS A 207 -1.16 -36.18 -16.25
C HIS A 207 -2.17 -35.05 -16.07
N ILE A 208 -3.45 -35.31 -16.33
CA ILE A 208 -4.48 -34.28 -16.31
C ILE A 208 -5.76 -34.79 -15.66
N HIS A 209 -6.58 -33.89 -15.14
CA HIS A 209 -7.90 -34.26 -14.64
C HIS A 209 -8.86 -34.56 -15.77
N GLU A 210 -9.75 -35.53 -15.57
CA GLU A 210 -10.76 -35.95 -16.56
C GLU A 210 -11.73 -34.83 -16.97
N SER A 211 -11.90 -33.82 -16.12
CA SER A 211 -12.76 -32.65 -16.39
C SER A 211 -12.12 -31.58 -17.26
N ALA A 212 -10.86 -31.76 -17.70
CA ALA A 212 -10.12 -30.78 -18.47
C ALA A 212 -9.90 -31.26 -19.91
N ASP A 213 -9.56 -30.33 -20.81
CA ASP A 213 -9.33 -30.65 -22.22
C ASP A 213 -7.98 -31.36 -22.42
N VAL A 214 -8.06 -32.68 -22.61
CA VAL A 214 -6.91 -33.55 -22.85
C VAL A 214 -6.21 -33.21 -24.17
N ALA A 215 -6.97 -32.94 -25.23
CA ALA A 215 -6.40 -32.70 -26.55
C ALA A 215 -5.62 -31.39 -26.59
N LEU A 216 -6.15 -30.35 -25.94
CA LEU A 216 -5.47 -29.07 -25.78
C LEU A 216 -4.19 -29.22 -24.95
N ALA A 217 -4.25 -29.97 -23.84
CA ALA A 217 -3.09 -30.20 -22.99
C ALA A 217 -1.98 -31.01 -23.69
N GLU A 218 -2.34 -32.08 -24.41
CA GLU A 218 -1.39 -32.85 -25.21
C GLU A 218 -0.73 -32.00 -26.28
N LYS A 219 -1.50 -31.17 -27.01
CA LYS A 219 -0.97 -30.25 -28.01
C LYS A 219 -0.02 -29.23 -27.38
N PHE A 220 -0.40 -28.64 -26.25
CA PHE A 220 0.43 -27.70 -25.51
C PHE A 220 1.78 -28.32 -25.14
N TRP A 221 1.77 -29.47 -24.46
CA TRP A 221 3.00 -30.09 -23.99
C TRP A 221 3.87 -30.63 -25.11
N ALA A 222 3.27 -31.21 -26.16
CA ALA A 222 4.00 -31.68 -27.34
C ALA A 222 4.74 -30.52 -28.01
N THR A 223 4.07 -29.38 -28.18
CA THR A 223 4.67 -28.15 -28.72
C THR A 223 5.78 -27.64 -27.81
N HIS A 224 5.54 -27.60 -26.49
CA HIS A 224 6.49 -27.08 -25.50
C HIS A 224 7.81 -27.86 -25.48
N VAL A 225 7.76 -29.19 -25.61
CA VAL A 225 8.97 -30.04 -25.60
C VAL A 225 9.49 -30.40 -27.00
N GLY A 226 8.85 -29.88 -28.06
CA GLY A 226 9.30 -30.05 -29.44
C GLY A 226 9.14 -31.47 -29.99
N ILE A 227 8.04 -32.15 -29.66
CA ILE A 227 7.74 -33.50 -30.18
C ILE A 227 6.39 -33.52 -30.89
N GLU A 228 6.18 -34.55 -31.72
CA GLU A 228 4.86 -34.85 -32.25
C GLU A 228 3.92 -35.33 -31.16
N ARG A 229 2.63 -34.95 -31.24
CA ARG A 229 1.62 -35.38 -30.26
C ARG A 229 1.52 -36.91 -30.18
N SER A 230 1.70 -37.61 -31.29
CA SER A 230 1.68 -39.09 -31.36
C SER A 230 2.84 -39.76 -30.61
N ALA A 231 3.91 -39.02 -30.29
CA ALA A 231 5.03 -39.52 -29.50
C ALA A 231 4.77 -39.48 -27.98
N LEU A 232 3.71 -38.79 -27.53
CA LEU A 232 3.28 -38.83 -26.14
C LEU A 232 2.82 -40.24 -25.76
N LEU A 233 3.26 -40.70 -24.59
CA LEU A 233 2.68 -41.87 -23.94
C LEU A 233 1.23 -41.57 -23.55
N ARG A 234 0.49 -42.65 -23.30
CA ARG A 234 -0.91 -42.59 -22.86
C ARG A 234 -1.09 -41.61 -21.70
N THR A 235 -1.95 -40.62 -21.90
CA THR A 235 -2.34 -39.64 -20.88
C THR A 235 -2.97 -40.33 -19.67
N ALA A 236 -2.50 -39.97 -18.48
CA ALA A 236 -3.03 -40.45 -17.21
C ALA A 236 -4.12 -39.50 -16.71
N LEU A 237 -5.35 -40.01 -16.62
CA LEU A 237 -6.50 -39.25 -16.12
C LEU A 237 -6.63 -39.38 -14.61
N LYS A 238 -6.60 -38.24 -13.91
CA LYS A 238 -6.94 -38.16 -12.49
C LYS A 238 -8.44 -37.91 -12.35
N LYS A 239 -9.12 -38.81 -11.64
CA LYS A 239 -10.55 -38.66 -11.34
C LYS A 239 -10.82 -37.35 -10.62
N HIS A 240 -11.94 -36.72 -10.95
CA HIS A 240 -12.36 -35.49 -10.29
C HIS A 240 -12.81 -35.79 -8.86
N ASN A 241 -12.31 -35.01 -7.89
CA ASN A 241 -12.80 -35.03 -6.51
C ASN A 241 -13.56 -33.73 -6.23
N PRO A 242 -14.91 -33.75 -6.19
CA PRO A 242 -15.73 -32.55 -6.05
C PRO A 242 -15.58 -31.84 -4.70
N ARG A 243 -14.90 -32.44 -3.71
CA ARG A 243 -14.59 -31.80 -2.42
C ARG A 243 -13.42 -30.81 -2.46
N THR A 244 -12.65 -30.75 -3.55
CA THR A 244 -11.54 -29.81 -3.64
C THR A 244 -11.99 -28.51 -4.29
N ASN A 245 -11.94 -27.38 -3.56
CA ASN A 245 -12.11 -26.03 -4.09
C ASN A 245 -10.90 -25.63 -4.96
N ARG A 246 -10.75 -26.30 -6.09
CA ARG A 246 -9.66 -26.12 -7.01
C ARG A 246 -9.87 -24.84 -7.83
N LYS A 247 -8.89 -23.94 -7.78
CA LYS A 247 -8.94 -22.65 -8.51
C LYS A 247 -8.30 -22.71 -9.92
N ASN A 248 -7.51 -23.74 -10.20
CA ASN A 248 -6.83 -23.93 -11.49
C ASN A 248 -7.67 -24.77 -12.44
N THR A 249 -8.84 -24.30 -12.85
CA THR A 249 -9.78 -25.02 -13.74
C THR A 249 -10.09 -24.28 -15.04
N GLY A 250 -9.39 -23.17 -15.31
CA GLY A 250 -9.57 -22.38 -16.53
C GLY A 250 -8.87 -22.97 -17.75
N GLU A 251 -9.05 -22.31 -18.90
CA GLU A 251 -8.53 -22.72 -20.21
C GLU A 251 -7.00 -22.88 -20.27
N ASN A 252 -6.28 -22.19 -19.38
CA ASN A 252 -4.82 -22.26 -19.27
C ASN A 252 -4.31 -23.45 -18.43
N TYR A 253 -5.19 -24.34 -17.98
CA TYR A 253 -4.79 -25.53 -17.24
C TYR A 253 -4.49 -26.71 -18.18
N HIS A 254 -3.20 -27.03 -18.34
CA HIS A 254 -2.74 -28.11 -19.21
C HIS A 254 -2.29 -29.37 -18.45
N GLY A 255 -2.60 -29.50 -17.16
CA GLY A 255 -2.12 -30.65 -16.38
C GLY A 255 -0.66 -30.54 -15.97
N CYS A 256 -0.06 -31.70 -15.70
CA CYS A 256 1.38 -31.84 -15.46
C CYS A 256 1.99 -32.68 -16.57
N LEU A 257 3.21 -32.34 -16.99
CA LEU A 257 4.01 -33.21 -17.82
C LEU A 257 4.84 -34.13 -16.95
N ARG A 258 4.76 -35.43 -17.22
CA ARG A 258 5.70 -36.43 -16.71
C ARG A 258 6.78 -36.68 -17.77
N ILE A 259 8.02 -36.65 -17.34
CA ILE A 259 9.22 -36.91 -18.13
C ILE A 259 9.93 -38.11 -17.50
N ASP A 260 10.17 -39.15 -18.29
CA ASP A 260 10.94 -40.33 -17.89
C ASP A 260 12.20 -40.47 -18.76
N VAL A 261 13.31 -40.90 -18.17
CA VAL A 261 14.52 -41.28 -18.92
C VAL A 261 14.68 -42.79 -18.93
N ARG A 262 14.57 -43.40 -20.11
CA ARG A 262 14.80 -44.84 -20.30
C ARG A 262 16.27 -45.18 -19.98
N GLY A 263 16.48 -46.29 -19.27
CA GLY A 263 17.83 -46.71 -18.85
C GLY A 263 18.48 -45.80 -17.80
N GLY A 264 17.75 -44.86 -17.19
CA GLY A 264 18.30 -43.84 -16.29
C GLY A 264 18.74 -44.31 -14.89
N ALA A 265 18.99 -45.60 -14.66
CA ALA A 265 19.35 -46.12 -13.34
C ALA A 265 20.73 -45.63 -12.86
N ASP A 266 21.72 -45.65 -13.77
CA ASP A 266 23.04 -45.09 -13.47
C ASP A 266 22.94 -43.58 -13.17
N LEU A 267 22.27 -42.84 -14.04
CA LEU A 267 22.04 -41.42 -13.86
C LEU A 267 21.32 -41.11 -12.54
N TYR A 268 20.33 -41.91 -12.14
CA TYR A 268 19.64 -41.75 -10.86
C TYR A 268 20.61 -41.85 -9.68
N ARG A 269 21.47 -42.87 -9.66
CA ARG A 269 22.46 -43.06 -8.58
C ARG A 269 23.47 -41.92 -8.55
N ARG A 270 23.88 -41.42 -9.73
CA ARG A 270 24.75 -40.24 -9.84
C ARG A 270 24.09 -39.01 -9.25
N ILE A 271 22.81 -38.76 -9.54
CA ILE A 271 22.05 -37.62 -8.99
C ILE A 271 21.92 -37.71 -7.47
N GLU A 272 21.63 -38.90 -6.95
CA GLU A 272 21.61 -39.15 -5.51
C GLU A 272 22.97 -38.85 -4.87
N GLY A 273 24.06 -39.36 -5.46
CA GLY A 273 25.42 -39.05 -5.01
C GLY A 273 25.77 -37.57 -5.08
N TRP A 274 25.39 -36.87 -6.16
CA TRP A 274 25.58 -35.43 -6.29
C TRP A 274 24.83 -34.65 -5.23
N TRP A 275 23.58 -35.01 -4.94
CA TRP A 275 22.82 -34.38 -3.88
C TRP A 275 23.50 -34.53 -2.52
N TYR A 276 23.97 -35.72 -2.17
CA TYR A 276 24.72 -35.92 -0.93
C TYR A 276 26.04 -35.12 -0.91
N GLY A 277 26.72 -35.01 -2.05
CA GLY A 277 27.88 -34.14 -2.20
C GLY A 277 27.56 -32.66 -1.93
N ILE A 278 26.44 -32.15 -2.47
CA ILE A 278 25.96 -30.78 -2.21
C ILE A 278 25.64 -30.59 -0.72
N VAL A 279 24.93 -31.53 -0.10
CA VAL A 279 24.62 -31.48 1.34
C VAL A 279 25.91 -31.41 2.15
N GLY A 280 26.87 -32.31 1.89
CA GLY A 280 28.15 -32.33 2.59
C GLY A 280 28.94 -31.03 2.42
N ALA A 281 28.96 -30.46 1.21
CA ALA A 281 29.62 -29.19 0.95
C ALA A 281 28.93 -28.00 1.65
N ALA A 282 27.60 -28.02 1.77
CA ALA A 282 26.82 -26.97 2.41
C ALA A 282 26.83 -27.03 3.94
N THR A 283 27.07 -28.22 4.53
CA THR A 283 27.08 -28.42 5.99
C THR A 283 28.49 -28.58 6.57
N ALA A 284 29.52 -28.63 5.74
CA ALA A 284 30.91 -28.66 6.21
C ALA A 284 31.18 -27.40 7.07
N PRO A 285 31.73 -27.55 8.28
CA PRO A 285 32.11 -26.40 9.09
C PRO A 285 33.19 -25.60 8.35
N ASP A 286 33.10 -24.27 8.37
CA ASP A 286 34.11 -23.36 7.83
C ASP A 286 35.44 -23.60 8.54
N SER A 287 36.28 -24.46 7.98
CA SER A 287 37.62 -24.78 8.49
C SER A 287 38.60 -23.61 8.39
N GLN A 288 38.18 -22.43 7.90
CA GLN A 288 39.06 -21.30 7.63
C GLN A 288 39.30 -20.33 8.80
N ASN A 289 38.66 -20.52 9.96
CA ASN A 289 38.88 -19.67 11.15
C ASN A 289 39.49 -20.41 12.36
N ARG A 290 40.39 -21.37 12.12
CA ARG A 290 41.28 -21.91 13.17
C ARG A 290 42.75 -21.70 12.78
N THR A 291 43.19 -20.46 12.95
CA THR A 291 44.60 -20.08 13.18
C THR A 291 44.62 -19.33 14.49
#